data_AF-A0A0B6Y1D9-F1
#
_entry.id   AF-A0A0B6Y1D9-F1
#
_cell.length_a   1.000
_cell.length_b   1.000
_cell.length_c   1.000
_cell.angle_alpha   90.00
_cell.angle_beta   90.00
_cell.angle_gamma   90.00
#
_symmetry.space_group_name_H-M   'P 1'
#
loop_
_entity.id
_entity.type
_entity.pdbx_description
1 polymer ?
#
loop_
_entity_poly.entity_id
_entity_poly.type
_entity_poly.pdbx_seq_one_letter_code
_entity_poly.pdbx_strand_id
1 'polypeptide(L)'
;LLSEKTHSMMGVSETMVATSVCGMIFSLFSGQPLLIIGATGPVLVFEESLHKFCDSNGFEFLPLRFWIGLWVCVITMVAVAFESSILVRYVTRFTEEIL
;
A
#
# COMPACT_ATOMS: atom_id res chain seq x y z
N LEU A 1 17.31 -4.82 -2.08
CA LEU A 1 16.38 -4.18 -3.04
C LEU A 1 15.87 -2.80 -2.57
N LEU A 2 14.87 -2.66 -1.70
CA LEU A 2 14.40 -1.33 -1.21
C LEU A 2 15.49 -0.53 -0.48
N SER A 3 16.25 -1.17 0.40
CA SER A 3 17.34 -0.54 1.15
C SER A 3 18.56 -0.16 0.30
N GLU A 4 18.77 -0.82 -0.85
CA GLU A 4 19.86 -0.51 -1.78
C GLU A 4 19.48 0.58 -2.78
N LYS A 5 18.18 0.74 -3.08
CA LYS A 5 17.68 1.71 -4.05
C LYS A 5 17.33 3.07 -3.44
N THR A 6 16.99 3.14 -2.15
CA THR A 6 16.59 4.38 -1.45
C THR A 6 17.70 4.95 -0.55
N HIS A 7 18.97 4.68 -0.84
CA HIS A 7 20.11 5.34 -0.17
C HIS A 7 20.07 5.31 1.38
N SER A 8 19.66 4.17 1.98
CA SER A 8 19.53 4.00 3.44
C SER A 8 18.40 4.78 4.14
N MET A 9 17.47 5.42 3.40
CA MET A 9 16.34 6.16 3.98
C MET A 9 15.13 5.28 4.34
N MET A 10 15.12 4.01 3.90
CA MET A 10 14.07 3.06 4.25
C MET A 10 14.64 1.64 4.35
N GLY A 11 14.89 1.21 5.58
CA GLY A 11 15.41 -0.11 5.88
C GLY A 11 14.35 -1.21 5.71
N VAL A 12 14.81 -2.42 5.37
CA VAL A 12 13.98 -3.63 5.44
C VAL A 12 13.43 -3.83 6.85
N SER A 13 14.21 -3.47 7.88
CA SER A 13 13.80 -3.49 9.28
C SER A 13 12.63 -2.56 9.58
N GLU A 14 12.65 -1.32 9.09
CA GLU A 14 11.57 -0.35 9.30
C GLU A 14 10.27 -0.80 8.63
N THR A 15 10.37 -1.32 7.40
CA THR A 15 9.21 -1.86 6.69
C THR A 15 8.65 -3.11 7.35
N MET A 16 9.51 -3.99 7.89
CA MET A 16 9.06 -5.14 8.67
C MET A 16 8.32 -4.71 9.95
N VAL A 17 8.90 -3.81 10.75
CA VAL A 17 8.28 -3.32 11.99
C VAL A 17 6.95 -2.61 11.68
N ALA A 18 6.92 -1.74 10.67
CA ALA A 18 5.69 -1.06 10.25
C ALA A 18 4.60 -2.06 9.84
N THR A 19 4.94 -3.06 9.03
CA THR A 19 3.99 -4.09 8.59
C THR A 19 3.47 -4.92 9.76
N SER A 20 4.33 -5.29 10.72
CA SER A 20 3.93 -6.03 11.92
C SER A 20 2.97 -5.22 12.79
N VAL A 21 3.25 -3.93 13.01
CA VAL A 21 2.37 -3.05 13.81
C VAL A 21 1.03 -2.84 13.11
N CYS A 22 1.03 -2.55 11.81
CA CYS A 22 -0.19 -2.43 11.02
C CYS A 22 -1.01 -3.73 11.02
N GLY A 23 -0.35 -4.88 10.92
CA GLY A 23 -0.99 -6.20 10.99
C GLY A 23 -1.65 -6.47 12.34
N MET A 24 -1.00 -6.12 13.45
CA MET A 24 -1.58 -6.24 14.80
C MET A 24 -2.83 -5.35 14.93
N ILE A 25 -2.75 -4.08 14.54
CA ILE A 25 -3.90 -3.17 14.58
C ILE A 25 -5.04 -3.72 13.71
N PHE A 26 -4.75 -4.17 12.50
CA PHE A 26 -5.77 -4.74 11.62
C PHE A 26 -6.40 -6.00 12.19
N SER A 27 -5.62 -6.90 12.80
CA SER A 27 -6.16 -8.13 13.41
C SER A 27 -7.13 -7.85 14.57
N LEU A 28 -6.93 -6.74 15.31
CA LEU A 28 -7.77 -6.38 16.45
C LEU A 28 -9.06 -5.66 16.04
N PHE A 29 -9.03 -4.88 14.95
CA PHE A 29 -10.15 -4.00 14.56
C PHE A 29 -10.83 -4.38 13.23
N SER A 30 -10.35 -5.40 12.50
CA SER A 30 -10.95 -5.83 11.23
C SER A 30 -12.13 -6.78 11.42
N GLY A 31 -13.07 -6.76 10.47
CA GLY A 31 -14.16 -7.75 10.39
C GLY A 31 -13.74 -9.12 9.84
N GLN A 32 -12.52 -9.24 9.30
CA GLN A 32 -11.97 -10.48 8.75
C GLN A 32 -10.48 -10.64 9.12
N PRO A 33 -10.17 -11.16 10.32
CA PRO A 33 -8.81 -11.27 10.84
C PRO A 33 -7.94 -12.33 10.14
N LEU A 34 -8.54 -13.17 9.29
CA LEU A 34 -7.82 -14.14 8.45
C LEU A 34 -7.07 -13.49 7.28
N LEU A 35 -7.37 -12.22 6.95
CA LEU A 35 -6.71 -11.50 5.87
C LEU A 35 -5.32 -11.03 6.31
N ILE A 36 -4.28 -11.59 5.68
CA ILE A 36 -2.89 -11.20 5.93
C ILE A 36 -2.55 -9.99 5.06
N ILE A 37 -2.24 -8.86 5.71
CA ILE A 37 -1.77 -7.66 5.03
C ILE A 37 -0.25 -7.72 4.88
N GLY A 38 0.24 -7.55 3.67
CA GLY A 38 1.67 -7.53 3.37
C GLY A 38 1.98 -6.73 2.11
N ALA A 39 3.25 -6.38 1.93
CA ALA A 39 3.72 -5.76 0.70
C ALA A 39 3.56 -6.73 -0.47
N THR A 40 2.87 -6.30 -1.52
CA THR A 40 2.66 -7.11 -2.73
C THR A 40 3.61 -6.66 -3.84
N GLY A 41 3.89 -7.56 -4.80
CA GLY A 41 4.77 -7.29 -5.95
C GLY A 41 4.44 -5.98 -6.70
N PRO A 42 3.17 -5.70 -7.02
CA PRO A 42 2.80 -4.44 -7.69
C PRO A 42 3.14 -3.19 -6.88
N VAL A 43 2.97 -3.23 -5.55
CA VAL A 43 3.30 -2.10 -4.67
C VAL A 43 4.81 -1.85 -4.66
N LEU A 44 5.63 -2.90 -4.68
CA LEU A 44 7.09 -2.76 -4.77
C LEU A 44 7.53 -2.12 -6.09
N VAL A 45 6.94 -2.53 -7.21
CA VAL A 45 7.21 -1.95 -8.53
C VAL A 45 6.75 -0.48 -8.62
N PHE A 46 5.62 -0.16 -7.99
CA PHE A 46 5.13 1.21 -7.86
C PHE A 46 6.10 2.09 -7.07
N GLU A 47 6.55 1.63 -5.90
CA GLU A 47 7.53 2.36 -5.07
C GLU A 47 8.87 2.56 -5.81
N GLU A 48 9.35 1.55 -6.57
CA GLU A 48 10.56 1.69 -7.40
C GLU A 48 10.38 2.74 -8.51
N SER A 49 9.21 2.74 -9.16
CA SER A 49 8.90 3.71 -10.22
C SER A 49 8.76 5.12 -9.66
N LEU A 50 8.14 5.27 -8.49
CA LEU A 50 8.01 6.53 -7.78
C LEU A 50 9.38 7.08 -7.37
N HIS A 51 10.27 6.22 -6.90
CA HIS A 51 11.64 6.60 -6.56
C HIS A 51 12.41 7.12 -7.79
N LYS A 52 12.35 6.40 -8.92
CA LYS A 52 12.97 6.85 -10.20
C LYS A 52 12.38 8.17 -10.69
N PHE A 53 11.08 8.37 -10.50
CA PHE A 53 10.41 9.63 -10.84
C PHE A 53 10.92 10.80 -9.97
N CYS A 54 11.07 10.59 -8.67
CA CYS A 54 11.61 11.61 -7.77
C CYS A 54 13.04 12.00 -8.13
N ASP A 55 13.88 11.00 -8.41
CA ASP A 55 15.29 11.19 -8.77
C ASP A 55 15.44 11.98 -10.09
N SER A 56 14.65 11.65 -11.11
CA SER A 56 14.64 12.34 -12.40
C SER A 56 14.17 13.80 -12.31
N ASN A 57 13.25 14.10 -11.40
CA ASN A 57 12.66 15.44 -11.24
C ASN A 57 13.28 16.26 -10.10
N GLY A 58 14.24 15.69 -9.34
CA GLY A 58 14.87 16.34 -8.19
C GLY A 58 13.92 16.58 -7.00
N PHE A 59 12.86 15.80 -6.87
CA PHE A 59 11.92 15.92 -5.75
C PHE A 59 12.32 15.05 -4.56
N GLU A 60 12.05 15.54 -3.34
CA GLU A 60 12.24 14.77 -2.12
C GLU A 60 11.18 13.66 -2.00
N PHE A 61 11.66 12.41 -1.90
CA PHE A 61 10.81 11.22 -1.91
C PHE A 61 9.89 11.09 -0.68
N LEU A 62 10.38 11.44 0.52
CA LEU A 62 9.63 11.33 1.78
C LEU A 62 8.34 12.17 1.81
N PRO A 63 8.38 13.50 1.54
CA PRO A 63 7.17 14.32 1.53
C PRO A 63 6.21 13.93 0.41
N LEU A 64 6.71 13.51 -0.76
CA LEU A 64 5.86 13.01 -1.84
C LEU A 64 5.10 11.76 -1.42
N ARG A 65 5.80 10.81 -0.77
CA ARG A 65 5.19 9.57 -0.28
C ARG A 65 4.12 9.83 0.78
N PHE A 66 4.35 10.79 1.68
CA PHE A 66 3.35 11.22 2.65
C PHE A 66 2.10 11.81 1.96
N TRP A 67 2.30 12.66 0.94
CA TRP A 67 1.19 13.27 0.21
C TRP A 67 0.36 12.23 -0.54
N ILE A 68 1.01 11.25 -1.17
CA ILE A 68 0.32 10.12 -1.82
C ILE A 68 -0.49 9.33 -0.80
N GLY A 69 0.10 9.01 0.35
CA GLY A 69 -0.59 8.31 1.44
C GLY A 69 -1.84 9.05 1.93
N LEU A 70 -1.75 10.38 2.08
CA LEU A 70 -2.87 11.23 2.47
C LEU A 70 -4.01 11.17 1.46
N TRP A 71 -3.70 11.28 0.16
CA TRP A 71 -4.71 11.15 -0.89
C TRP A 71 -5.35 9.76 -0.94
N VAL A 72 -4.55 8.70 -0.77
CA VAL A 72 -5.09 7.33 -0.68
C VAL A 72 -6.07 7.22 0.48
N CYS A 73 -5.73 7.72 1.68
CA CYS A 73 -6.65 7.71 2.82
C CYS A 73 -7.95 8.47 2.54
N VAL A 74 -7.89 9.65 1.91
CA VAL A 74 -9.08 10.43 1.55
C VAL A 74 -9.95 9.67 0.55
N ILE A 75 -9.36 9.14 -0.52
CA ILE A 75 -10.09 8.37 -1.53
C ILE A 75 -10.72 7.12 -0.91
N THR A 76 -10.01 6.40 -0.06
CA THR A 76 -10.55 5.23 0.64
C THR A 76 -11.71 5.60 1.57
N MET A 77 -11.61 6.69 2.32
CA MET A 77 -12.70 7.15 3.20
C MET A 77 -13.95 7.50 2.39
N VAL A 78 -13.78 8.22 1.29
CA VAL A 78 -14.88 8.57 0.37
C VAL A 78 -15.49 7.30 -0.25
N ALA A 79 -14.66 6.36 -0.70
CA ALA A 79 -15.11 5.09 -1.27
C ALA A 79 -15.92 4.24 -0.27
N VAL A 80 -15.52 4.21 1.00
CA VAL A 80 -16.26 3.55 2.08
C VAL A 80 -17.59 4.26 2.32
N ALA A 81 -17.61 5.59 2.36
CA ALA A 81 -18.83 6.37 2.56
C ALA A 81 -19.88 6.14 1.45
N PHE A 82 -19.43 5.83 0.22
CA PHE A 82 -20.30 5.52 -0.92
C PHE A 82 -20.60 4.01 -1.09
N GLU A 83 -20.34 3.16 -0.09
CA GLU A 83 -20.62 1.72 -0.16
C GLU A 83 -19.98 1.04 -1.39
N SER A 84 -18.67 1.27 -1.61
CA SER A 84 -17.92 0.64 -2.72
C SER A 84 -17.93 -0.89 -2.70
N SER A 85 -18.38 -1.51 -1.61
CA SER A 85 -18.67 -2.94 -1.46
C SER A 85 -19.63 -3.48 -2.53
N ILE A 86 -20.50 -2.64 -3.11
CA ILE A 86 -21.39 -3.03 -4.21
C ILE A 86 -20.60 -3.38 -5.47
N LEU A 87 -19.46 -2.75 -5.71
CA LEU A 87 -18.63 -2.96 -6.90
C LEU A 87 -18.01 -4.37 -6.93
N VAL A 88 -17.76 -4.95 -5.75
CA VAL A 88 -17.23 -6.31 -5.59
C VAL A 88 -18.22 -7.36 -6.14
N ARG A 89 -19.53 -7.07 -6.17
CA ARG A 89 -20.53 -7.99 -6.74
C ARG A 89 -20.42 -8.19 -8.25
N TYR A 90 -19.69 -7.32 -8.95
CA TYR A 90 -19.41 -7.47 -10.37
C TYR A 90 -18.23 -8.40 -10.66
N VAL A 91 -17.41 -8.72 -9.65
CA VAL A 91 -16.34 -9.71 -9.77
C VAL A 91 -16.98 -11.10 -9.75
N THR A 92 -16.85 -11.82 -10.85
CA THR A 92 -17.40 -13.18 -10.98
C THR A 92 -16.34 -14.21 -10.61
N ARG A 93 -16.79 -15.41 -10.23
CA ARG A 93 -15.91 -16.55 -9.88
C ARG A 93 -14.85 -16.87 -10.92
N PHE A 94 -15.12 -16.62 -12.20
CA PHE A 94 -14.14 -16.81 -13.28
C PHE A 94 -12.94 -15.87 -13.14
N THR A 95 -13.16 -14.61 -12.72
CA THR A 95 -12.09 -13.65 -12.47
C THR A 95 -11.31 -14.01 -11.20
N GLU A 96 -11.98 -14.53 -10.17
CA GLU A 96 -11.33 -14.96 -8.93
C GLU A 96 -10.41 -16.17 -9.13
N GLU A 97 -10.80 -17.14 -9.97
CA GLU A 97 -9.99 -18.34 -10.22
C GLU A 97 -8.77 -18.10 -11.12
N ILE A 98 -8.74 -16.98 -11.86
CA ILE A 98 -7.63 -16.58 -12.73
C ILE A 98 -6.59 -15.73 -11.97
N LEU A 99 -7.00 -15.04 -10.92
CA LEU A 99 -6.17 -14.10 -10.14
C LEU A 99 -5.33 -14.82 -9.08
#